data_AF-A0A1Y5D6H1-F1
#
_entry.id   AF-A0A1Y5D6H1-F1
#
_cell.length_a   1.000
_cell.length_b   1.000
_cell.length_c   1.000
_cell.angle_alpha   90.00
_cell.angle_beta   90.00
_cell.angle_gamma   90.00
#
_symmetry.space_group_name_H-M   'P 1'
#
loop_
_entity.id
_entity.type
_entity.pdbx_description
1 polymer ?
#
loop_
_entity_poly.entity_id
_entity_poly.type
_entity_poly.pdbx_seq_one_letter_code
_entity_poly.pdbx_strand_id
1 'polypeptide(L)'
;MKKTAQQGNWQFELKQVFCRKTAEHGQPYIASAVITITDGHAHVELLTNKDDDNFNRADFKDLKTFINGLGFEKVHYSRFKNNEKIEVIN
;
A
#
# COMPACT_ATOMS: atom_id res chain seq x y z
N MET A 1 4.86 -1.16 12.92
CA MET A 1 5.96 -1.80 12.15
C MET A 1 6.89 -0.70 11.67
N LYS A 2 8.20 -0.95 11.53
CA LYS A 2 9.16 0.04 11.03
C LYS A 2 9.66 -0.38 9.65
N LYS A 3 10.01 0.57 8.77
CA LYS A 3 10.60 0.26 7.46
C LYS A 3 11.95 -0.44 7.53
N THR A 4 12.69 -0.27 8.63
CA THR A 4 13.94 -0.97 8.89
C THR A 4 14.00 -1.52 10.31
N ALA A 5 14.79 -2.57 10.51
CA ALA A 5 15.08 -3.15 11.81
C ALA A 5 16.53 -3.66 11.86
N GLN A 6 17.12 -3.74 13.05
CA GLN A 6 18.44 -4.30 13.27
C GLN A 6 18.39 -5.37 14.36
N GLN A 7 19.05 -6.50 14.14
CA GLN A 7 19.24 -7.56 15.13
C GLN A 7 20.69 -8.06 15.05
N GLY A 8 21.48 -7.81 16.10
CA GLY A 8 22.92 -8.05 16.08
C GLY A 8 23.60 -7.30 14.93
N ASN A 9 24.28 -8.04 14.07
CA ASN A 9 24.99 -7.50 12.90
C ASN A 9 24.13 -7.46 11.62
N TRP A 10 22.86 -7.87 11.69
CA TRP A 10 21.96 -7.88 10.54
C TRP A 10 21.09 -6.64 10.50
N GLN A 11 20.95 -6.07 9.30
CA GLN A 11 19.97 -5.03 8.99
C GLN A 11 18.90 -5.62 8.07
N PHE A 12 17.66 -5.24 8.34
CA PHE A 12 16.47 -5.68 7.61
C PHE A 12 15.75 -4.45 7.08
N GLU A 13 15.22 -4.57 5.87
CA GLU A 13 14.39 -3.57 5.23
C GLU A 13 13.08 -4.20 4.79
N LEU A 14 12.00 -3.45 4.97
CA LEU A 14 10.69 -3.84 4.46
C LEU A 14 10.71 -3.78 2.93
N LYS A 15 10.42 -4.91 2.28
CA LYS A 15 10.37 -4.97 0.81
C LYS A 15 8.98 -4.83 0.23
N GLN A 16 7.98 -5.43 0.88
CA GLN A 16 6.62 -5.47 0.38
C GLN A 16 5.60 -5.66 1.52
N VAL A 17 4.40 -5.11 1.34
CA VAL A 17 3.23 -5.37 2.19
C VAL A 17 2.06 -5.78 1.32
N PHE A 18 1.36 -6.85 1.70
CA PHE A 18 0.09 -7.22 1.08
C PHE A 18 -1.07 -6.60 1.85
N CYS A 19 -1.98 -5.92 1.15
CA CYS A 19 -3.10 -5.20 1.73
C CYS A 19 -4.42 -5.86 1.35
N ARG A 20 -5.33 -5.98 2.33
CA ARG A 20 -6.71 -6.45 2.13
C ARG A 20 -7.67 -5.54 2.88
N LYS A 21 -8.69 -5.05 2.19
CA LYS A 21 -9.84 -4.37 2.79
C LYS A 21 -10.85 -5.45 3.19
N THR A 22 -10.84 -5.80 4.47
CA THR A 22 -11.65 -6.84 5.10
C THR A 22 -11.93 -6.44 6.54
N ALA A 23 -13.01 -6.93 7.14
CA ALA A 23 -13.29 -6.71 8.56
C ALA A 23 -12.21 -7.33 9.45
N GLU A 24 -11.74 -8.54 9.10
CA GLU A 24 -10.76 -9.28 9.88
C GLU A 24 -9.79 -10.05 8.98
N HIS A 25 -8.58 -10.30 9.49
CA HIS A 25 -7.57 -11.07 8.78
C HIS A 25 -8.04 -12.51 8.56
N GLY A 26 -7.93 -13.01 7.32
CA GLY A 26 -8.35 -14.36 6.93
C GLY A 26 -9.78 -14.43 6.39
N GLN A 27 -10.59 -13.37 6.57
CA GLN A 27 -11.92 -13.28 5.98
C GLN A 27 -11.88 -12.84 4.51
N PRO A 28 -12.96 -13.07 3.73
CA PRO A 28 -13.09 -12.53 2.38
C PRO A 28 -12.90 -11.01 2.36
N TYR A 29 -12.14 -10.52 1.38
CA TYR A 29 -11.88 -9.10 1.18
C TYR A 29 -12.69 -8.54 0.02
N ILE A 30 -12.91 -7.22 0.04
CA ILE A 30 -13.60 -6.48 -1.02
C ILE A 30 -12.64 -5.66 -1.90
N ALA A 31 -11.43 -5.40 -1.40
CA ALA A 31 -10.35 -4.79 -2.17
C ALA A 31 -8.99 -5.31 -1.71
N SER A 32 -8.00 -5.28 -2.59
CA SER A 32 -6.61 -5.61 -2.29
C SER A 32 -5.66 -4.63 -2.96
N ALA A 33 -4.45 -4.56 -2.43
CA ALA A 33 -3.33 -3.84 -3.02
C ALA A 33 -2.02 -4.49 -2.57
N VAL A 34 -0.93 -4.12 -3.23
CA VAL A 34 0.43 -4.44 -2.82
C VAL A 34 1.18 -3.13 -2.65
N ILE A 35 1.88 -2.97 -1.53
CA ILE A 35 2.81 -1.87 -1.33
C ILE A 35 4.21 -2.41 -1.58
N THR A 36 4.87 -2.01 -2.65
CA THR A 36 6.28 -2.32 -2.91
C THR A 36 7.17 -1.17 -2.48
N ILE A 37 8.35 -1.52 -1.96
CA ILE A 37 9.37 -0.53 -1.59
C ILE A 37 10.54 -0.66 -2.55
N THR A 38 10.81 0.42 -3.27
CA THR A 38 11.84 0.51 -4.31
C THR A 38 12.55 1.84 -4.14
N ASP A 39 13.88 1.80 -4.08
CA ASP A 39 14.74 3.00 -3.91
C ASP A 39 14.33 3.90 -2.73
N GLY A 40 13.84 3.31 -1.64
CA GLY A 40 13.38 4.04 -0.44
C GLY A 40 11.99 4.68 -0.58
N HIS A 41 11.28 4.42 -1.66
CA HIS A 41 9.94 4.93 -1.93
C HIS A 41 8.89 3.81 -1.87
N ALA A 42 7.72 4.12 -1.32
CA ALA A 42 6.59 3.20 -1.26
C ALA A 42 5.66 3.40 -2.46
N HIS A 43 5.34 2.31 -3.14
CA HIS A 43 4.46 2.28 -4.31
C HIS A 43 3.25 1.42 -4.03
N VAL A 44 2.05 1.98 -4.16
CA VAL A 44 0.79 1.23 -4.11
C VAL A 44 0.48 0.74 -5.52
N GLU A 45 0.46 -0.58 -5.65
CA GLU A 45 0.30 -1.33 -6.89
C GLU A 45 -0.82 -2.35 -6.75
N LEU A 46 -1.31 -2.85 -7.89
CA LEU A 46 -2.35 -3.89 -7.96
C LEU A 46 -3.61 -3.56 -7.13
N LEU A 47 -3.90 -2.27 -6.97
CA LEU A 47 -5.08 -1.79 -6.27
C LEU A 47 -6.32 -2.20 -7.05
N THR A 48 -7.06 -3.16 -6.51
CA THR A 48 -8.21 -3.77 -7.17
C THR A 48 -9.36 -3.84 -6.19
N ASN A 49 -10.54 -3.44 -6.63
CA ASN A 49 -11.80 -3.56 -5.89
C ASN A 49 -12.69 -4.59 -6.59
N LYS A 50 -13.59 -5.23 -5.83
CA LYS A 50 -14.72 -5.95 -6.43
C LYS A 50 -15.70 -4.96 -7.04
N ASP A 51 -16.54 -5.44 -7.98
CA ASP A 51 -17.42 -4.59 -8.79
C ASP A 51 -18.39 -3.72 -7.97
N ASP A 52 -18.66 -4.08 -6.72
CA ASP A 52 -19.53 -3.38 -5.79
C ASP A 52 -18.82 -2.31 -4.92
N ASP A 53 -17.49 -2.22 -4.98
CA ASP A 53 -16.70 -1.24 -4.23
C ASP A 53 -15.91 -0.31 -5.16
N ASN A 54 -15.85 0.97 -4.80
CA ASN A 54 -15.06 1.95 -5.50
C ASN A 54 -13.99 2.52 -4.58
N PHE A 55 -12.75 2.54 -5.05
CA PHE A 55 -11.67 3.21 -4.34
C PHE A 55 -12.01 4.68 -4.10
N ASN A 56 -12.03 5.07 -2.84
CA ASN A 56 -12.48 6.39 -2.42
C ASN A 56 -11.41 7.13 -1.59
N ARG A 57 -11.77 8.33 -1.12
CA ARG A 57 -10.85 9.20 -0.38
C ARG A 57 -10.46 8.63 1.00
N ALA A 58 -11.32 7.84 1.63
CA ALA A 58 -10.99 7.18 2.89
C ALA A 58 -9.95 6.09 2.66
N ASP A 59 -10.12 5.24 1.63
CA ASP A 59 -9.14 4.21 1.28
C ASP A 59 -7.75 4.82 1.01
N PHE A 60 -7.70 5.94 0.28
CA PHE A 60 -6.47 6.68 0.06
C PHE A 60 -5.83 7.15 1.37
N LYS A 61 -6.63 7.74 2.26
CA LYS A 61 -6.17 8.25 3.56
C LYS A 61 -5.63 7.12 4.43
N ASP A 62 -6.29 5.96 4.44
CA ASP A 62 -5.88 4.82 5.25
C ASP A 62 -4.54 4.27 4.76
N LEU A 63 -4.39 4.07 3.45
CA LEU A 63 -3.11 3.65 2.85
C LEU A 63 -1.99 4.67 3.11
N LYS A 64 -2.26 5.97 2.95
CA LYS A 64 -1.27 7.03 3.21
C LYS A 64 -0.85 7.04 4.68
N THR A 65 -1.81 6.94 5.59
CA THR A 65 -1.56 6.92 7.04
C THR A 65 -0.72 5.72 7.43
N PHE A 66 -1.04 4.54 6.88
CA PHE A 66 -0.26 3.32 7.12
C PHE A 66 1.18 3.48 6.63
N ILE A 67 1.39 3.94 5.40
CA ILE A 67 2.73 4.09 4.80
C ILE A 67 3.56 5.13 5.54
N ASN A 68 2.96 6.26 5.90
CA ASN A 68 3.61 7.27 6.74
C ASN A 68 4.00 6.70 8.11
N GLY A 69 3.14 5.86 8.70
CA GLY A 69 3.42 5.17 9.97
C GLY A 69 4.60 4.19 9.92
N LEU A 70 4.99 3.71 8.72
CA LEU A 70 6.19 2.91 8.52
C LEU A 70 7.47 3.78 8.42
N GLY A 71 7.33 5.10 8.25
CA GLY A 71 8.42 6.05 8.09
C GLY A 71 8.78 6.39 6.65
N PHE A 72 7.87 6.19 5.69
CA PHE A 72 8.03 6.68 4.32
C PHE A 72 7.29 8.01 4.15
N GLU A 73 7.96 9.04 3.61
CA GLU A 73 7.39 10.39 3.50
C GLU A 73 6.64 10.64 2.19
N LYS A 74 6.92 9.83 1.17
CA LYS A 74 6.31 9.92 -0.16
C LYS A 74 5.63 8.62 -0.52
N VAL A 75 4.43 8.73 -1.08
CA VAL A 75 3.67 7.58 -1.56
C VAL A 75 3.34 7.76 -3.02
N HIS A 76 3.73 6.77 -3.82
CA HIS A 76 3.39 6.70 -5.23
C HIS A 76 2.16 5.80 -5.37
N TYR A 77 1.08 6.34 -5.93
CA TYR A 77 -0.10 5.55 -6.25
C TYR A 77 -0.16 5.31 -7.75
N SER A 78 -0.33 4.05 -8.15
CA SER A 78 -0.76 3.71 -9.49
C SER A 78 -2.21 3.22 -9.43
N ARG A 79 -3.09 3.85 -10.21
CA ARG A 79 -4.47 3.36 -10.39
C ARG A 79 -4.81 3.27 -11.86
N PHE A 80 -5.63 2.30 -12.22
CA PHE A 80 -6.23 2.27 -13.54
C PHE A 80 -7.55 3.05 -13.48
N LYS A 81 -7.73 4.00 -14.40
CA LYS A 81 -9.00 4.69 -14.62
C LYS A 81 -9.28 4.69 -16.11
N ASN A 82 -10.45 4.21 -16.52
CA ASN A 82 -10.81 4.07 -17.94
C ASN A 82 -9.76 3.29 -18.76
N ASN A 83 -9.22 2.20 -18.19
CA ASN A 83 -8.15 1.39 -18.80
C ASN A 83 -6.79 2.10 -18.99
N GLU A 84 -6.62 3.32 -18.48
CA GLU A 84 -5.35 4.04 -18.48
C GLU A 84 -4.71 4.03 -17.09
N LYS A 85 -3.40 3.76 -17.02
CA LYS A 85 -2.64 3.86 -15.78
C LYS A 85 -2.39 5.33 -15.47
N ILE A 86 -2.90 5.79 -14.33
CA ILE A 86 -2.64 7.13 -13.78
C ILE A 86 -1.71 6.98 -12.59
N GLU A 87 -0.58 7.69 -12.62
CA GLU A 87 0.33 7.80 -11.49
C GLU A 87 0.11 9.10 -10.73
N VAL A 88 0.01 9.00 -9.41
CA VAL A 88 -0.14 10.16 -8.52
C VAL A 88 0.95 10.08 -7.46
N ILE A 89 1.74 11.15 -7.35
CA ILE A 89 2.77 11.31 -6.32
C ILE A 89 2.20 12.19 -5.21
N ASN A 90 2.33 11.79 -3.95
CA ASN A 90 1.79 12.53 -2.81
C ASN A 90 2.57 12.34 -1.51
#